data_AF-A0A3Q3IX12-F1
#
_entry.id   AF-A0A3Q3IX12-F1
#
_cell.length_a   1.000
_cell.length_b   1.000
_cell.length_c   1.000
_cell.angle_alpha   90.00
_cell.angle_beta   90.00
_cell.angle_gamma   90.00
#
_symmetry.space_group_name_H-M   'P 1'
#
loop_
_entity.id
_entity.type
_entity.pdbx_description
1 polymer ?
#
loop_
_entity_poly.entity_id
_entity_poly.type
_entity_poly.pdbx_seq_one_letter_code
_entity_poly.pdbx_strand_id
1 'polypeptide(L)' 'IFHQDNDPKHAGRATHKWFKDNNVNVLEWRSQSPDLNPI' A
#
# COMPACT_ATOMS: atom_id res chain seq x y z
N ILE A 1 6.08 -9.21 -4.39
CA ILE A 1 5.72 -8.39 -3.21
C ILE A 1 5.43 -6.99 -3.73
N PHE A 2 4.24 -6.47 -3.49
CA PHE A 2 3.82 -5.17 -4.02
C PHE A 2 4.10 -4.07 -2.98
N HIS A 3 4.68 -2.96 -3.44
CA HIS A 3 5.02 -1.81 -2.61
C HIS A 3 4.15 -0.62 -3.02
N GLN A 4 3.42 -0.05 -2.05
CA GLN A 4 2.65 1.18 -2.23
C GLN A 4 2.82 2.07 -1.01
N ASP A 5 2.69 3.38 -1.19
CA ASP A 5 2.59 4.30 -0.07
C ASP A 5 1.27 4.05 0.66
N ASN A 6 1.36 3.72 1.96
CA ASN A 6 0.20 3.45 2.80
C ASN A 6 -0.46 4.74 3.31
N ASP A 7 -0.25 5.87 2.62
CA ASP A 7 -0.93 7.12 2.90
C ASP A 7 -2.46 6.88 2.84
N PRO A 8 -3.22 7.24 3.90
CA PRO A 8 -4.67 7.08 3.95
C PRO A 8 -5.41 7.61 2.72
N LYS A 9 -4.84 8.60 2.01
CA LYS A 9 -5.42 9.14 0.76
C LYS A 9 -5.36 8.16 -0.42
N HIS A 10 -4.40 7.24 -0.40
CA HIS A 10 -4.21 6.19 -1.42
C HIS A 10 -4.72 4.82 -0.93
N ALA A 11 -4.88 4.66 0.38
CA ALA A 11 -5.40 3.45 1.02
C ALA A 11 -6.94 3.49 1.18
N GLY A 12 -7.65 3.43 0.05
CA GLY A 12 -9.11 3.31 0.04
C GLY A 12 -9.59 1.91 0.46
N ARG A 13 -10.76 1.82 1.11
CA ARG A 13 -11.39 0.52 1.46
C ARG A 13 -11.56 -0.40 0.23
N ALA A 14 -11.88 0.17 -0.92
CA ALA A 14 -12.02 -0.55 -2.18
C ALA A 14 -10.69 -1.18 -2.62
N THR A 15 -9.58 -0.46 -2.49
CA THR A 15 -8.23 -0.94 -2.80
C THR A 15 -7.83 -2.11 -1.91
N HIS A 16 -8.09 -2.01 -0.59
CA HIS A 16 -7.85 -3.12 0.34
C HIS A 16 -8.68 -4.36 0.02
N LYS A 17 -9.95 -4.18 -0.39
CA LYS A 17 -10.79 -5.29 -0.82
C LYS A 17 -10.24 -5.95 -2.07
N TRP A 18 -9.83 -5.16 -3.07
CA TRP A 18 -9.23 -5.70 -4.29
C TRP A 18 -7.95 -6.50 -4.01
N PHE A 19 -7.06 -6.02 -3.13
CA PHE A 19 -5.86 -6.79 -2.77
C PHE A 19 -6.18 -8.13 -2.13
N LYS A 20 -7.17 -8.18 -1.23
CA LYS A 20 -7.64 -9.43 -0.62
C LYS A 20 -8.24 -10.37 -1.67
N ASP A 21 -9.10 -9.85 -2.54
CA ASP A 21 -9.78 -10.64 -3.57
C ASP A 21 -8.78 -11.20 -4.61
N ASN A 22 -7.69 -10.50 -4.88
CA ASN A 22 -6.65 -10.89 -5.85
C ASN A 22 -5.43 -11.57 -5.19
N ASN A 23 -5.49 -11.85 -3.89
CA ASN A 23 -4.41 -12.46 -3.11
C ASN A 23 -3.05 -11.74 -3.27
N VAL A 24 -3.10 -10.41 -3.37
CA VAL A 24 -1.91 -9.57 -3.53
C VAL A 24 -1.25 -9.37 -2.17
N ASN A 25 -0.01 -9.80 -2.06
CA ASN A 25 0.78 -9.62 -0.86
C ASN A 25 1.40 -8.21 -0.85
N VAL A 26 0.74 -7.30 -0.14
CA VAL A 26 1.16 -5.90 0.06
C VAL A 26 2.13 -5.86 1.24
N LEU A 27 3.27 -5.20 1.07
CA LEU A 27 4.22 -4.98 2.16
C LEU A 27 3.62 -3.99 3.17
N GLU A 28 3.52 -4.35 4.45
CA GLU A 28 3.17 -3.40 5.51
C GLU A 28 4.33 -2.42 5.72
N TRP A 29 4.19 -1.23 5.16
CA TRP A 29 5.11 -0.12 5.37
C TRP A 29 4.48 0.95 6.24
N ARG A 30 5.29 1.65 7.06
CA ARG A 30 4.81 2.82 7.79
C ARG A 30 4.46 3.92 6.79
N SER A 31 3.18 4.26 6.72
CA SER A 31 2.67 5.41 5.98
C SER A 31 3.52 6.63 6.28
N GLN A 32 3.83 7.44 5.27
CA GLN A 32 4.63 8.67 5.41
C GLN A 32 6.11 8.44 5.75
N SER A 33 6.78 7.53 5.04
CA SER A 33 8.24 7.45 5.05
C SER A 33 8.81 8.10 3.79
N PRO A 34 9.00 9.43 3.75
CA PRO A 34 9.54 10.12 2.58
C PRO A 34 10.96 9.66 2.23
N ASP A 35 11.70 9.11 3.20
CA ASP A 35 13.07 8.62 3.04
C ASP A 35 13.18 7.32 2.23
N LEU A 36 12.03 6.69 1.93
CA LEU A 36 11.97 5.31 1.46
C LEU A 36 11.26 5.14 0.12
N ASN A 37 10.88 6.25 -0.52
CA ASN A 37 10.47 6.27 -1.92
C ASN A 37 11.70 6.56 -2.80
N PRO A 38 12.29 5.57 -3.48
CA PRO A 38 13.22 5.87 -4.56
C PRO A 38 12.44 6.58 -5.68
N ILE A 39 12.90 7.79 -6.04
CA ILE A 39 12.45 8.52 -7.24
C ILE A 39 12.76 7.71 -8.51
#